data_AF-A0A1S3BQ57-F1
#
_entry.id   AF-A0A1S3BQ57-F1
#
_cell.length_a   1.000
_cell.length_b   1.000
_cell.length_c   1.000
_cell.angle_alpha   90.00
_cell.angle_beta   90.00
_cell.angle_gamma   90.00
#
_symmetry.space_group_name_H-M   'P 1'
#
loop_
_entity.id
_entity.type
_entity.pdbx_description
1 polymer ?
#
loop_
_entity_poly.entity_id
_entity_poly.type
_entity_poly.pdbx_seq_one_letter_code
_entity_poly.pdbx_strand_id
1 'polypeptide(L)'
;MALGLVESMESINPLKKNPFLGENYEFTLEQSIQNVLAEIRKGNVVFSRFTEGFYKLIQARADPPLESIWFYSALTFRSSFNPKGDFLERVAAMKVLFQLVCSCSAPCGSSKTITLLSPVVSEVYKLVIDMRGKDLNSKREKKAMREVKSLVEAILGLTNLSSCEDSNKNDKSLDFNFITPFVDLISIWTHPNEGLDQFLPLVCSEVREEFSSGECDVRRLAGVVIAETFLVKLCLDFNCGHSRQALEEDLRNWTVGSITRIRNFYFFETLVRLLLEATLPVTSLLSTDDEALLRKVLSDALILVDYSFLKPEKAINLPAEHTAFLAVKRLILTYEATEFYRKHGDQNRAISYLNAFSSSLVSSQIIRWVKSQMPSNENLNHLNGSSPKVFLEWLLKAEDQGVRVFDNTISNHRAKIVLDTSKSVLFEGDKVDDDLLFYIDKQGENENGREEDKTMDKSVNAALVSVAHTMSTTENSSVKKRSRKAKKGIKRRTLILVS
;
A
#
# COMPACT_ATOMS: atom_id res chain seq x y z
N MET A 1 -78.56 35.76 5.72
CA MET A 1 -78.63 34.35 5.28
C MET A 1 -77.31 33.72 5.73
N ALA A 2 -77.15 33.15 6.94
CA ALA A 2 -77.85 31.99 7.54
C ALA A 2 -77.82 30.79 6.58
N LEU A 3 -77.46 29.55 6.94
CA LEU A 3 -77.01 28.84 8.15
C LEU A 3 -76.80 27.37 7.69
N GLY A 4 -75.97 26.57 8.40
CA GLY A 4 -75.92 25.09 8.30
C GLY A 4 -74.50 24.52 8.13
N LEU A 5 -73.70 24.13 9.15
CA LEU A 5 -73.83 22.99 10.11
C LEU A 5 -74.10 21.67 9.35
N VAL A 6 -73.33 20.58 9.41
CA VAL A 6 -72.68 19.87 10.53
C VAL A 6 -71.56 18.93 10.01
N GLU A 7 -70.62 18.67 10.91
CA GLU A 7 -69.58 17.62 10.98
C GLU A 7 -69.75 16.33 10.17
N SER A 8 -68.62 15.85 9.63
CA SER A 8 -68.19 14.45 9.77
C SER A 8 -66.67 14.41 9.90
N MET A 9 -66.20 14.35 11.15
CA MET A 9 -64.91 13.77 11.49
C MET A 9 -64.94 12.29 11.10
N GLU A 10 -64.39 11.95 9.94
CA GLU A 10 -63.79 10.63 9.74
C GLU A 10 -62.28 10.81 9.54
N SER A 11 -61.60 10.56 10.65
CA SER A 11 -60.19 10.20 10.79
C SER A 11 -59.60 9.56 9.52
N ILE A 12 -58.83 10.34 8.75
CA ILE A 12 -57.84 9.80 7.81
C ILE A 12 -56.46 10.02 8.45
N ASN A 13 -55.93 8.93 9.00
CA ASN A 13 -54.61 8.76 9.60
C ASN A 13 -53.50 9.67 9.03
N PRO A 14 -52.85 10.52 9.85
CA PRO A 14 -51.61 11.16 9.47
C PRO A 14 -50.45 10.23 9.83
N LEU A 15 -50.28 9.12 9.11
CA LEU A 15 -49.07 8.30 9.25
C LEU A 15 -48.76 7.50 7.97
N LYS A 16 -48.59 8.20 6.83
CA LYS A 16 -47.63 7.68 5.83
C LYS A 16 -46.24 7.88 6.43
N LYS A 17 -45.80 6.94 7.27
CA LYS A 17 -44.39 6.80 7.64
C LYS A 17 -43.61 6.80 6.33
N ASN A 18 -42.76 7.80 6.12
CA ASN A 18 -41.84 7.80 4.99
C ASN A 18 -41.02 6.49 5.09
N PRO A 19 -41.07 5.58 4.11
CA PRO A 19 -40.43 4.27 4.21
C PRO A 19 -38.90 4.36 4.39
N PHE A 20 -38.33 5.55 4.23
CA PHE A 20 -36.90 5.83 4.33
C PHE A 20 -36.47 6.46 5.67
N LEU A 21 -37.30 6.44 6.73
CA LEU A 21 -36.94 6.92 8.06
C LEU A 21 -36.50 5.79 9.00
N GLY A 22 -35.34 5.95 9.64
CA GLY A 22 -34.82 5.05 10.69
C GLY A 22 -34.47 3.64 10.19
N GLU A 23 -34.74 2.63 11.02
CA GLU A 23 -34.51 1.19 10.74
C GLU A 23 -35.21 0.69 9.46
N ASN A 24 -36.27 1.37 9.01
CA ASN A 24 -36.92 1.03 7.73
C ASN A 24 -36.00 1.26 6.53
N TYR A 25 -35.00 2.14 6.64
CA TYR A 25 -34.08 2.43 5.54
C TYR A 25 -33.17 1.24 5.24
N GLU A 26 -32.48 0.71 6.25
CA GLU A 26 -31.53 -0.40 6.08
C GLU A 26 -32.25 -1.65 5.58
N PHE A 27 -33.40 -1.97 6.17
CA PHE A 27 -34.24 -3.06 5.69
C PHE A 27 -34.70 -2.86 4.23
N THR A 28 -35.10 -1.64 3.86
CA THR A 28 -35.51 -1.34 2.48
C THR A 28 -34.34 -1.44 1.50
N LEU A 29 -33.15 -0.99 1.91
CA LEU A 29 -31.92 -1.09 1.11
C LEU A 29 -31.52 -2.55 0.90
N GLU A 30 -31.46 -3.33 1.98
CA GLU A 30 -31.14 -4.77 1.93
C GLU A 30 -32.14 -5.52 1.03
N GLN A 31 -33.44 -5.32 1.22
CA GLN A 31 -34.46 -5.95 0.38
C GLN A 31 -34.33 -5.53 -1.09
N SER A 32 -34.00 -4.26 -1.37
CA SER A 32 -33.80 -3.77 -2.73
C SER A 32 -32.57 -4.40 -3.39
N ILE A 33 -31.48 -4.56 -2.64
CA ILE A 33 -30.28 -5.28 -3.09
C ILE A 33 -30.63 -6.73 -3.43
N GLN A 34 -31.26 -7.46 -2.50
CA GLN A 34 -31.62 -8.87 -2.71
C GLN A 34 -32.54 -9.06 -3.92
N ASN A 35 -33.48 -8.14 -4.16
CA ASN A 35 -34.34 -8.19 -5.34
C ASN A 35 -33.53 -8.06 -6.66
N VAL A 36 -32.54 -7.17 -6.71
CA VAL A 36 -31.66 -7.02 -7.88
C VAL A 36 -30.81 -8.28 -8.08
N LEU A 37 -30.19 -8.79 -7.02
CA LEU A 37 -29.36 -10.00 -7.07
C LEU A 37 -30.15 -11.23 -7.52
N ALA A 38 -31.40 -11.37 -7.06
CA ALA A 38 -32.29 -12.45 -7.47
C ALA A 38 -32.60 -12.39 -8.97
N GLU A 39 -32.80 -11.21 -9.57
CA GLU A 39 -33.00 -11.07 -11.01
C GLU A 39 -31.71 -11.35 -11.81
N ILE A 40 -30.54 -10.91 -11.32
CA ILE A 40 -29.24 -11.25 -11.93
C ILE A 40 -29.06 -12.76 -12.04
N ARG A 41 -29.40 -13.50 -10.98
CA ARG A 41 -29.34 -14.98 -10.97
C ARG A 41 -30.31 -15.63 -11.97
N LYS A 42 -31.42 -14.96 -12.32
CA LYS A 42 -32.40 -15.45 -13.33
C LYS A 42 -31.99 -15.15 -14.77
N GLY A 43 -30.98 -14.30 -15.00
CA GLY A 43 -30.41 -14.05 -16.32
C GLY A 43 -31.22 -13.15 -17.27
N ASN A 44 -32.35 -12.57 -16.83
CA ASN A 44 -33.18 -11.66 -17.64
C ASN A 44 -33.38 -10.31 -16.92
N VAL A 45 -32.29 -9.54 -16.77
CA VAL A 45 -32.31 -8.31 -15.96
C VAL A 45 -32.59 -7.08 -16.81
N VAL A 46 -33.69 -6.40 -16.53
CA VAL A 46 -33.94 -5.03 -17.00
C VAL A 46 -33.49 -4.07 -15.90
N PHE A 47 -32.20 -3.70 -15.91
CA PHE A 47 -31.58 -2.90 -14.85
C PHE A 47 -32.29 -1.55 -14.61
N SER A 48 -32.82 -0.91 -15.66
CA SER A 48 -33.52 0.38 -15.57
C SER A 48 -34.74 0.36 -14.65
N ARG A 49 -35.37 -0.80 -14.41
CA ARG A 49 -36.51 -0.95 -13.50
C ARG A 49 -36.17 -0.63 -12.04
N PHE A 50 -34.91 -0.83 -11.65
CA PHE A 50 -34.47 -0.68 -10.25
C PHE A 50 -33.87 0.68 -9.96
N THR A 51 -33.44 1.42 -10.99
CA THR A 51 -32.68 2.68 -10.87
C THR A 51 -33.41 3.74 -10.03
N GLU A 52 -34.71 3.94 -10.25
CA GLU A 52 -35.49 4.95 -9.51
C GLU A 52 -35.55 4.65 -8.00
N GLY A 53 -35.64 3.37 -7.62
CA GLY A 53 -35.66 2.94 -6.22
C GLY A 53 -34.37 3.29 -5.50
N PHE A 54 -33.22 2.96 -6.10
CA PHE A 54 -31.91 3.30 -5.54
C PHE A 54 -31.63 4.81 -5.55
N TYR A 55 -32.13 5.54 -6.54
CA TYR A 55 -32.05 7.00 -6.53
C TYR A 55 -32.78 7.63 -5.33
N LYS A 56 -33.98 7.15 -5.02
CA LYS A 56 -34.73 7.58 -3.81
C LYS A 56 -34.00 7.22 -2.52
N LEU A 57 -33.36 6.04 -2.47
CA LEU A 57 -32.55 5.62 -1.33
C LEU A 57 -31.32 6.54 -1.12
N ILE A 58 -30.66 6.98 -2.19
CA ILE A 58 -29.56 7.94 -2.11
C ILE A 58 -30.06 9.30 -1.60
N GLN A 59 -31.18 9.80 -2.13
CA GLN A 59 -31.73 11.10 -1.75
C GLN A 59 -32.27 11.15 -0.31
N ALA A 60 -32.60 10.02 0.27
CA ALA A 60 -33.20 9.96 1.60
C ALA A 60 -32.22 10.20 2.76
N ARG A 61 -30.90 10.13 2.51
CA ARG A 61 -29.87 10.39 3.53
C ARG A 61 -28.84 11.41 3.00
N ALA A 62 -28.34 12.27 3.90
CA ALA A 62 -27.31 13.23 3.55
C ALA A 62 -25.97 12.54 3.21
N ASP A 63 -25.61 11.51 3.98
CA ASP A 63 -24.50 10.60 3.68
C ASP A 63 -25.08 9.19 3.41
N PRO A 64 -25.49 8.89 2.17
CA PRO A 64 -26.17 7.63 1.84
C PRO A 64 -25.21 6.45 1.87
N PRO A 65 -25.59 5.24 2.34
CA PRO A 65 -24.69 4.09 2.45
C PRO A 65 -24.04 3.73 1.12
N LEU A 66 -22.84 3.17 1.22
CA LEU A 66 -21.98 2.89 0.09
C LEU A 66 -22.67 1.97 -0.93
N GLU A 67 -23.40 0.97 -0.43
CA GLU A 67 -24.19 0.00 -1.17
C GLU A 67 -25.24 0.67 -2.05
N SER A 68 -25.93 1.69 -1.51
CA SER A 68 -26.97 2.41 -2.26
C SER A 68 -26.39 3.14 -3.47
N ILE A 69 -25.21 3.76 -3.30
CA ILE A 69 -24.49 4.45 -4.37
C ILE A 69 -23.97 3.44 -5.40
N TRP A 70 -23.34 2.35 -4.96
CA TRP A 70 -22.82 1.32 -5.87
C TRP A 70 -23.92 0.70 -6.72
N PHE A 71 -25.03 0.27 -6.12
CA PHE A 71 -26.13 -0.31 -6.88
C PHE A 71 -26.72 0.71 -7.86
N TYR A 72 -26.97 1.95 -7.43
CA TYR A 72 -27.44 3.00 -8.33
C TYR A 72 -26.48 3.23 -9.52
N SER A 73 -25.18 3.36 -9.23
CA SER A 73 -24.14 3.54 -10.26
C SER A 73 -24.07 2.34 -11.22
N ALA A 74 -24.12 1.13 -10.69
CA ALA A 74 -24.10 -0.09 -11.49
C ALA A 74 -25.33 -0.19 -12.41
N LEU A 75 -26.53 0.02 -11.87
CA LEU A 75 -27.78 -0.04 -12.63
C LEU A 75 -27.79 1.00 -13.76
N THR A 76 -27.32 2.21 -13.49
CA THR A 76 -27.23 3.29 -14.48
C THR A 76 -26.19 2.98 -15.55
N PHE A 77 -25.01 2.51 -15.16
CA PHE A 77 -23.93 2.17 -16.07
C PHE A 77 -24.31 0.97 -16.95
N ARG A 78 -24.75 -0.14 -16.36
CA ARG A 78 -25.12 -1.38 -17.08
C ARG A 78 -26.29 -1.19 -18.05
N SER A 79 -27.19 -0.25 -17.77
CA SER A 79 -28.30 0.06 -18.68
C SER A 79 -27.85 0.71 -19.99
N SER A 80 -26.68 1.35 -20.02
CA SER A 80 -26.18 2.11 -21.17
C SER A 80 -24.83 1.62 -21.72
N PHE A 81 -24.12 0.78 -20.96
CA PHE A 81 -22.81 0.27 -21.33
C PHE A 81 -22.90 -0.83 -22.39
N ASN A 82 -22.13 -0.66 -23.48
CA ASN A 82 -21.95 -1.68 -24.50
C ASN A 82 -20.52 -2.27 -24.40
N PRO A 83 -20.35 -3.51 -23.89
CA PRO A 83 -19.03 -4.14 -23.77
C PRO A 83 -18.38 -4.43 -25.13
N LYS A 84 -19.18 -4.57 -26.19
CA LYS A 84 -18.73 -4.77 -27.58
C LYS A 84 -18.53 -3.46 -28.34
N GLY A 85 -18.78 -2.32 -27.68
CA GLY A 85 -18.53 -0.99 -28.23
C GLY A 85 -17.05 -0.75 -28.49
N ASP A 86 -16.75 0.30 -29.25
CA ASP A 86 -15.35 0.64 -29.51
C ASP A 86 -14.65 1.16 -28.23
N PHE A 87 -13.31 1.22 -28.26
CA PHE A 87 -12.56 1.66 -27.08
C PHE A 87 -12.87 3.10 -26.64
N LEU A 88 -13.15 4.03 -27.55
CA LEU A 88 -13.50 5.40 -27.16
C LEU A 88 -14.88 5.48 -26.50
N GLU A 89 -15.86 4.74 -27.03
CA GLU A 89 -17.20 4.62 -26.45
C GLU A 89 -17.12 4.03 -25.04
N ARG A 90 -16.32 2.96 -24.86
CA ARG A 90 -16.09 2.34 -23.55
C ARG A 90 -15.43 3.31 -22.57
N VAL A 91 -14.38 4.02 -22.99
CA VAL A 91 -13.73 5.07 -22.15
C VAL A 91 -14.72 6.17 -21.78
N ALA A 92 -15.54 6.63 -22.73
CA ALA A 92 -16.54 7.65 -22.46
C ALA A 92 -17.56 7.18 -21.41
N ALA A 93 -18.01 5.92 -21.50
CA ALA A 93 -18.89 5.33 -20.49
C ALA A 93 -18.22 5.24 -19.11
N MET A 94 -16.93 4.89 -19.03
CA MET A 94 -16.17 4.88 -17.77
C MET A 94 -16.01 6.28 -17.17
N LYS A 95 -15.83 7.31 -18.00
CA LYS A 95 -15.83 8.71 -17.54
C LYS A 95 -17.18 9.13 -16.98
N VAL A 96 -18.28 8.72 -17.61
CA VAL A 96 -19.64 8.97 -17.09
C VAL A 96 -19.83 8.26 -15.75
N LEU A 97 -19.39 7.01 -15.62
CA LEU A 97 -19.43 6.28 -14.35
C LEU A 97 -18.59 6.98 -13.28
N PHE A 98 -17.37 7.40 -13.59
CA PHE A 98 -16.52 8.17 -12.70
C PHE A 98 -17.21 9.45 -12.22
N GLN A 99 -17.77 10.24 -13.14
CA GLN A 99 -18.50 11.47 -12.80
C GLN A 99 -19.73 11.20 -11.93
N LEU A 100 -20.47 10.13 -12.21
CA LEU A 100 -21.62 9.71 -11.43
C LEU A 100 -21.22 9.38 -9.99
N VAL A 101 -20.19 8.55 -9.83
CA VAL A 101 -19.63 8.19 -8.52
C VAL A 101 -19.18 9.43 -7.76
N CYS A 102 -18.39 10.32 -8.38
CA CYS A 102 -17.94 11.57 -7.77
C CYS A 102 -19.09 12.47 -7.32
N SER A 103 -20.16 12.54 -8.12
CA SER A 103 -21.33 13.37 -7.80
C SER A 103 -22.10 12.80 -6.61
N CYS A 104 -22.22 11.48 -6.53
CA CYS A 104 -22.87 10.79 -5.42
C CYS A 104 -22.02 10.74 -4.15
N SER A 105 -20.69 10.84 -4.27
CA SER A 105 -19.75 10.79 -3.14
C SER A 105 -19.44 12.16 -2.52
N ALA A 106 -19.91 13.27 -3.12
CA ALA A 106 -19.67 14.62 -2.62
C ALA A 106 -19.98 14.83 -1.11
N PRO A 107 -21.02 14.21 -0.52
CA PRO A 107 -21.27 14.34 0.92
C PRO A 107 -20.53 13.30 1.79
N CYS A 108 -19.84 12.33 1.19
CA CYS A 108 -19.22 11.20 1.88
C CYS A 108 -17.84 11.55 2.44
N GLY A 109 -17.42 10.82 3.49
CA GLY A 109 -16.04 10.83 3.96
C GLY A 109 -15.04 10.32 2.92
N SER A 110 -13.78 10.72 3.07
CA SER A 110 -12.64 10.39 2.20
C SER A 110 -12.55 8.90 1.81
N SER A 111 -12.58 8.00 2.80
CA SER A 111 -12.38 6.56 2.62
C SER A 111 -13.54 5.95 1.84
N LYS A 112 -14.76 6.42 2.12
CA LYS A 112 -15.94 6.03 1.36
C LYS A 112 -15.89 6.55 -0.07
N THR A 113 -15.51 7.82 -0.27
CA THR A 113 -15.29 8.42 -1.60
C THR A 113 -14.27 7.64 -2.43
N ILE A 114 -13.14 7.27 -1.84
CA ILE A 114 -12.12 6.46 -2.51
C ILE A 114 -12.65 5.06 -2.80
N THR A 115 -13.32 4.42 -1.83
CA THR A 115 -13.88 3.07 -2.02
C THR A 115 -14.90 3.02 -3.15
N LEU A 116 -15.71 4.07 -3.30
CA LEU A 116 -16.70 4.15 -4.38
C LEU A 116 -16.08 4.11 -5.78
N LEU A 117 -14.77 4.39 -5.92
CA LEU A 117 -14.04 4.30 -7.18
C LEU A 117 -13.70 2.86 -7.60
N SER A 118 -13.81 1.86 -6.71
CA SER A 118 -13.52 0.44 -7.02
C SER A 118 -14.06 -0.04 -8.38
N PRO A 119 -15.37 0.11 -8.68
CA PRO A 119 -15.91 -0.34 -9.97
C PRO A 119 -15.35 0.43 -11.17
N VAL A 120 -15.02 1.72 -11.01
CA VAL A 120 -14.38 2.51 -12.08
C VAL A 120 -13.01 1.93 -12.39
N VAL A 121 -12.22 1.65 -11.36
CA VAL A 121 -10.85 1.12 -11.50
C VAL A 121 -10.89 -0.28 -12.11
N SER A 122 -11.80 -1.15 -11.68
CA SER A 122 -12.01 -2.48 -12.25
C SER A 122 -12.34 -2.41 -13.75
N GLU A 123 -13.28 -1.57 -14.15
CA GLU A 123 -13.66 -1.42 -15.57
C GLU A 123 -12.54 -0.79 -16.42
N VAL A 124 -11.80 0.17 -15.87
CA VAL A 124 -10.61 0.74 -16.52
C VAL A 124 -9.53 -0.33 -16.72
N TYR A 125 -9.27 -1.16 -15.71
CA TYR A 125 -8.33 -2.27 -15.82
C TYR A 125 -8.71 -3.23 -16.95
N LYS A 126 -9.98 -3.68 -16.99
CA LYS A 126 -10.49 -4.57 -18.04
C LYS A 126 -10.29 -3.98 -19.43
N LEU A 127 -10.55 -2.68 -19.57
CA LEU A 127 -10.30 -1.97 -20.83
C LEU A 127 -8.80 -1.93 -21.20
N VAL A 128 -7.92 -1.64 -20.25
CA VAL A 128 -6.46 -1.63 -20.50
C VAL A 128 -5.98 -2.99 -21.00
N ILE A 129 -6.46 -4.08 -20.39
CA ILE A 129 -6.17 -5.45 -20.83
C ILE A 129 -6.62 -5.68 -22.27
N ASP A 130 -7.88 -5.34 -22.61
CA ASP A 130 -8.42 -5.50 -23.96
C ASP A 130 -7.65 -4.70 -25.02
N MET A 131 -7.06 -3.58 -24.63
CA MET A 131 -6.25 -2.74 -25.51
C MET A 131 -4.82 -3.27 -25.69
N ARG A 132 -4.27 -3.99 -24.71
CA ARG A 132 -2.87 -4.45 -24.72
C ARG A 132 -2.61 -5.59 -25.71
N GLY A 133 -3.64 -6.34 -26.07
CA GLY A 133 -3.57 -7.42 -27.07
C GLY A 133 -3.77 -6.97 -28.52
N LYS A 134 -3.93 -5.67 -28.79
CA LYS A 134 -4.18 -5.14 -30.13
C LYS A 134 -3.09 -4.15 -30.52
N ASP A 135 -2.60 -4.26 -31.75
CA ASP A 135 -1.72 -3.27 -32.32
C ASP A 135 -2.45 -1.92 -32.39
N LEU A 136 -2.10 -0.98 -31.51
CA LEU A 136 -2.66 0.39 -31.46
C LEU A 136 -2.17 1.26 -32.64
N ASN A 137 -2.21 0.70 -33.84
CA ASN A 137 -1.72 1.33 -35.06
C ASN A 137 -2.68 2.42 -35.54
N SER A 138 -3.97 2.34 -35.15
CA SER A 138 -4.93 3.37 -35.53
C SER A 138 -4.80 4.63 -34.67
N LYS A 139 -4.98 5.81 -35.29
CA LYS A 139 -5.05 7.09 -34.56
C LYS A 139 -6.16 7.09 -33.48
N ARG A 140 -7.23 6.33 -33.71
CA ARG A 140 -8.39 6.21 -32.81
C ARG A 140 -8.02 5.46 -31.53
N GLU A 141 -7.30 4.35 -31.64
CA GLU A 141 -6.82 3.57 -30.49
C GLU A 141 -5.79 4.35 -29.66
N LYS A 142 -4.86 5.06 -30.31
CA LYS A 142 -3.93 5.98 -29.62
C LYS A 142 -4.67 7.10 -28.90
N LYS A 143 -5.78 7.59 -29.47
CA LYS A 143 -6.65 8.54 -28.77
C LYS A 143 -7.30 7.88 -27.55
N ALA A 144 -7.90 6.70 -27.70
CA ALA A 144 -8.50 5.98 -26.58
C ALA A 144 -7.51 5.74 -25.44
N MET A 145 -6.29 5.33 -25.74
CA MET A 145 -5.25 5.11 -24.74
C MET A 145 -4.88 6.39 -23.99
N ARG A 146 -4.80 7.54 -24.68
CA ARG A 146 -4.59 8.85 -24.03
C ARG A 146 -5.76 9.22 -23.12
N GLU A 147 -6.99 8.95 -23.54
CA GLU A 147 -8.19 9.19 -22.72
C GLU A 147 -8.24 8.27 -21.49
N VAL A 148 -7.80 7.02 -21.61
CA VAL A 148 -7.62 6.08 -20.47
C VAL A 148 -6.59 6.63 -19.50
N LYS A 149 -5.39 7.02 -19.98
CA LYS A 149 -4.35 7.62 -19.14
C LYS A 149 -4.89 8.86 -18.41
N SER A 150 -5.59 9.74 -19.13
CA SER A 150 -6.20 10.94 -18.53
C SER A 150 -7.26 10.60 -17.48
N LEU A 151 -8.04 9.54 -17.66
CA LEU A 151 -9.01 9.09 -16.66
C LEU A 151 -8.31 8.54 -15.41
N VAL A 152 -7.27 7.73 -15.56
CA VAL A 152 -6.46 7.23 -14.44
C VAL A 152 -5.84 8.37 -13.64
N GLU A 153 -5.29 9.39 -14.31
CA GLU A 153 -4.78 10.60 -13.65
C GLU A 153 -5.88 11.36 -12.89
N ALA A 154 -7.09 11.43 -13.44
CA ALA A 154 -8.23 12.07 -12.77
C ALA A 154 -8.66 11.30 -11.50
N ILE A 155 -8.69 9.97 -11.56
CA ILE A 155 -8.97 9.10 -10.40
C ILE A 155 -7.90 9.31 -9.32
N LEU A 156 -6.60 9.29 -9.69
CA LEU A 156 -5.51 9.58 -8.76
C LEU A 156 -5.57 11.00 -8.19
N GLY A 157 -5.98 11.97 -9.00
CA GLY A 157 -6.19 13.35 -8.56
C GLY A 157 -7.24 13.44 -7.44
N LEU A 158 -8.38 12.75 -7.61
CA LEU A 158 -9.43 12.69 -6.59
C LEU A 158 -8.97 11.94 -5.33
N THR A 159 -8.26 10.82 -5.50
CA THR A 159 -7.69 10.06 -4.38
C THR A 159 -6.73 10.91 -3.56
N ASN A 160 -5.84 11.66 -4.21
CA ASN A 160 -4.91 12.57 -3.56
C ASN A 160 -5.62 13.68 -2.79
N LEU A 161 -6.69 14.23 -3.35
CA LEU A 161 -7.49 15.27 -2.69
C LEU A 161 -8.19 14.69 -1.45
N SER A 162 -8.83 13.53 -1.60
CA SER A 162 -9.59 12.87 -0.54
C SER A 162 -8.70 12.40 0.61
N SER A 163 -7.47 11.93 0.33
CA SER A 163 -6.53 11.46 1.35
C SER A 163 -5.93 12.59 2.20
N CYS A 164 -5.96 13.84 1.73
CA CYS A 164 -5.47 15.00 2.50
C CYS A 164 -6.45 15.42 3.61
N GLU A 165 -7.75 15.20 3.41
CA GLU A 165 -8.81 15.70 4.31
C GLU A 165 -8.88 14.96 5.66
N ASP A 166 -8.39 13.72 5.71
CA ASP A 166 -8.41 12.85 6.91
C ASP A 166 -7.56 13.34 8.07
N SER A 167 -6.61 14.25 7.82
CA SER A 167 -5.73 14.75 8.86
C SER A 167 -6.39 15.72 9.85
N ASN A 168 -7.58 16.25 9.53
CA ASN A 168 -8.20 17.36 10.26
C ASN A 168 -9.56 17.05 10.90
N LYS A 169 -10.14 15.88 10.69
CA LYS A 169 -11.44 15.53 11.26
C LYS A 169 -11.33 14.22 12.02
N ASN A 170 -11.58 14.28 13.33
CA ASN A 170 -11.89 13.11 14.15
C ASN A 170 -13.19 12.52 13.61
N ASP A 171 -13.09 11.70 12.57
CA ASP A 171 -14.23 11.02 11.96
C ASP A 171 -14.69 9.91 12.93
N LYS A 172 -15.55 10.33 13.86
CA LYS A 172 -16.33 9.45 14.74
C LYS A 172 -17.57 8.92 14.01
N SER A 173 -17.58 8.79 12.68
CA SER A 173 -18.64 8.04 12.02
C SER A 173 -18.40 6.55 12.26
N LEU A 174 -19.33 5.97 13.01
CA LEU A 174 -19.19 4.75 13.79
C LEU A 174 -19.80 3.52 13.08
N ASP A 175 -19.93 3.53 11.76
CA ASP A 175 -20.35 2.35 11.00
C ASP A 175 -19.66 2.30 9.64
N PHE A 176 -18.50 1.62 9.62
CA PHE A 176 -17.80 1.24 8.38
C PHE A 176 -18.13 -0.19 7.94
N ASN A 177 -19.10 -0.83 8.58
CA ASN A 177 -19.51 -2.18 8.25
C ASN A 177 -20.58 -2.14 7.17
N PHE A 178 -20.41 -2.99 6.16
CA PHE A 178 -21.40 -3.11 5.10
C PHE A 178 -22.68 -3.77 5.62
N ILE A 179 -23.82 -3.28 5.15
CA ILE A 179 -25.15 -3.87 5.40
C ILE A 179 -25.26 -5.23 4.71
N THR A 180 -24.51 -5.43 3.63
CA THR A 180 -24.51 -6.65 2.82
C THR A 180 -23.08 -7.15 2.64
N PRO A 181 -22.84 -8.48 2.65
CA PRO A 181 -21.52 -9.03 2.41
C PRO A 181 -20.87 -8.45 1.15
N PHE A 182 -19.58 -8.11 1.22
CA PHE A 182 -18.88 -7.46 0.11
C PHE A 182 -18.95 -8.25 -1.21
N VAL A 183 -18.91 -9.59 -1.13
CA VAL A 183 -19.02 -10.48 -2.29
C VAL A 183 -20.36 -10.31 -3.02
N ASP A 184 -21.45 -10.09 -2.29
CA ASP A 184 -22.76 -9.84 -2.89
C ASP A 184 -22.80 -8.45 -3.54
N LEU A 185 -22.11 -7.45 -2.96
CA LEU A 185 -22.03 -6.10 -3.51
C LEU A 185 -21.29 -6.05 -4.85
N ILE A 186 -20.22 -6.84 -5.01
CA ILE A 186 -19.47 -6.86 -6.27
C ILE A 186 -20.17 -7.64 -7.38
N SER A 187 -21.14 -8.51 -7.04
CA SER A 187 -21.80 -9.38 -8.01
C SER A 187 -22.60 -8.65 -9.10
N ILE A 188 -22.96 -7.38 -8.87
CA ILE A 188 -23.56 -6.51 -9.90
C ILE A 188 -22.53 -6.01 -10.94
N TRP A 189 -21.26 -6.03 -10.57
CA TRP A 189 -20.11 -5.59 -11.37
C TRP A 189 -19.37 -6.74 -12.06
N THR A 190 -19.58 -7.97 -11.64
CA THR A 190 -18.95 -9.17 -12.22
C THR A 190 -20.00 -10.08 -12.88
N HIS A 191 -19.61 -10.96 -13.82
CA HIS A 191 -20.55 -11.98 -14.31
C HIS A 191 -20.77 -13.07 -13.25
N PRO A 192 -21.86 -13.85 -13.34
CA PRO A 192 -22.05 -15.00 -12.47
C PRO A 192 -20.82 -15.92 -12.53
N ASN A 193 -20.26 -16.26 -11.36
CA ASN A 193 -19.01 -17.03 -11.15
C ASN A 193 -17.69 -16.28 -11.32
N GLU A 194 -17.72 -14.99 -11.68
CA GLU A 194 -16.54 -14.12 -11.65
C GLU A 194 -16.43 -13.48 -10.26
N GLY A 195 -15.46 -13.95 -9.48
CA GLY A 195 -15.27 -13.56 -8.08
C GLY A 195 -14.43 -12.29 -7.88
N LEU A 196 -13.87 -12.15 -6.68
CA LEU A 196 -13.00 -11.05 -6.28
C LEU A 196 -11.77 -10.87 -7.18
N ASP A 197 -11.27 -11.94 -7.80
CA ASP A 197 -10.11 -11.89 -8.70
C ASP A 197 -10.34 -10.98 -9.92
N GLN A 198 -11.58 -10.84 -10.39
CA GLN A 198 -11.89 -9.94 -11.50
C GLN A 198 -12.21 -8.51 -11.05
N PHE A 199 -12.67 -8.35 -9.81
CA PHE A 199 -13.02 -7.04 -9.28
C PHE A 199 -11.79 -6.30 -8.74
N LEU A 200 -10.88 -7.02 -8.08
CA LEU A 200 -9.60 -6.52 -7.53
C LEU A 200 -8.40 -7.31 -8.12
N PRO A 201 -8.15 -7.19 -9.43
CA PRO A 201 -7.16 -8.01 -10.14
C PRO A 201 -5.70 -7.70 -9.82
N LEU A 202 -5.37 -6.51 -9.30
CA LEU A 202 -4.00 -6.03 -9.10
C LEU A 202 -3.51 -6.11 -7.66
N VAL A 203 -4.18 -6.86 -6.80
CA VAL A 203 -3.72 -7.19 -5.43
C VAL A 203 -3.37 -8.67 -5.30
N CYS A 204 -2.71 -9.06 -4.20
CA CYS A 204 -2.42 -10.46 -3.94
C CYS A 204 -3.67 -11.23 -3.45
N SER A 205 -3.64 -12.57 -3.54
CA SER A 205 -4.76 -13.42 -3.13
C SER A 205 -5.08 -13.26 -1.65
N GLU A 206 -4.06 -13.14 -0.81
CA GLU A 206 -4.20 -12.90 0.63
C GLU A 206 -5.06 -11.65 0.91
N VAL A 207 -4.81 -10.54 0.20
CA VAL A 207 -5.60 -9.31 0.35
C VAL A 207 -7.05 -9.52 -0.13
N ARG A 208 -7.29 -10.34 -1.14
CA ARG A 208 -8.66 -10.66 -1.58
C ARG A 208 -9.39 -11.56 -0.59
N GLU A 209 -8.69 -12.52 0.01
CA GLU A 209 -9.26 -13.42 1.01
C GLU A 209 -9.78 -12.66 2.23
N GLU A 210 -9.14 -11.55 2.63
CA GLU A 210 -9.64 -10.67 3.71
C GLU A 210 -11.11 -10.29 3.47
N PHE A 211 -11.46 -9.93 2.24
CA PHE A 211 -12.80 -9.47 1.88
C PHE A 211 -13.80 -10.60 1.58
N SER A 212 -13.35 -11.86 1.56
CA SER A 212 -14.22 -13.02 1.38
C SER A 212 -14.92 -13.44 2.68
N SER A 213 -14.36 -13.03 3.83
CA SER A 213 -14.79 -13.47 5.17
C SER A 213 -15.99 -12.71 5.77
N GLY A 214 -16.55 -11.74 5.03
CA GLY A 214 -17.80 -11.05 5.36
C GLY A 214 -17.61 -9.67 6.02
N GLU A 215 -16.56 -9.46 6.80
CA GLU A 215 -16.21 -8.16 7.36
C GLU A 215 -15.28 -7.40 6.39
N CYS A 216 -15.69 -6.20 5.96
CA CYS A 216 -14.88 -5.35 5.09
C CYS A 216 -14.80 -3.95 5.70
N ASP A 217 -13.62 -3.54 6.15
CA ASP A 217 -13.37 -2.15 6.60
C ASP A 217 -13.24 -1.27 5.35
N VAL A 218 -14.13 -0.29 5.20
CA VAL A 218 -14.12 0.69 4.10
C VAL A 218 -12.76 1.40 3.99
N ARG A 219 -12.05 1.66 5.09
CA ARG A 219 -10.71 2.30 5.05
C ARG A 219 -9.67 1.35 4.48
N ARG A 220 -9.78 0.05 4.80
CA ARG A 220 -8.91 -1.00 4.25
C ARG A 220 -9.14 -1.15 2.76
N LEU A 221 -10.41 -1.21 2.33
CA LEU A 221 -10.78 -1.28 0.92
C LEU A 221 -10.37 0.00 0.16
N ALA A 222 -10.51 1.18 0.75
CA ALA A 222 -9.99 2.42 0.17
C ALA A 222 -8.51 2.29 -0.15
N GLY A 223 -7.68 1.83 0.80
CA GLY A 223 -6.25 1.59 0.58
C GLY A 223 -5.97 0.63 -0.59
N VAL A 224 -6.80 -0.40 -0.76
CA VAL A 224 -6.71 -1.34 -1.89
C VAL A 224 -7.04 -0.66 -3.22
N VAL A 225 -8.11 0.14 -3.29
CA VAL A 225 -8.48 0.89 -4.50
C VAL A 225 -7.38 1.86 -4.93
N ILE A 226 -6.74 2.52 -3.95
CA ILE A 226 -5.57 3.36 -4.22
C ILE A 226 -4.46 2.52 -4.83
N ALA A 227 -4.14 1.35 -4.25
CA ALA A 227 -3.08 0.47 -4.73
C ALA A 227 -3.35 0.00 -6.17
N GLU A 228 -4.57 -0.42 -6.49
CA GLU A 228 -4.90 -0.83 -7.85
C GLU A 228 -4.79 0.32 -8.85
N THR A 229 -5.34 1.49 -8.53
CA THR A 229 -5.23 2.68 -9.40
C THR A 229 -3.77 3.06 -9.63
N PHE A 230 -2.98 3.03 -8.55
CA PHE A 230 -1.56 3.32 -8.56
C PHE A 230 -0.78 2.34 -9.46
N LEU A 231 -1.09 1.05 -9.39
CA LEU A 231 -0.47 0.02 -10.23
C LEU A 231 -0.90 0.12 -11.69
N VAL A 232 -2.19 0.38 -11.98
CA VAL A 232 -2.66 0.65 -13.36
C VAL A 232 -1.86 1.79 -13.96
N LYS A 233 -1.70 2.89 -13.20
CA LYS A 233 -0.93 4.05 -13.64
C LYS A 233 0.53 3.70 -13.95
N LEU A 234 1.22 3.01 -13.04
CA LEU A 234 2.60 2.59 -13.26
C LEU A 234 2.71 1.69 -14.50
N CYS A 235 1.83 0.71 -14.66
CA CYS A 235 1.84 -0.19 -15.82
C CYS A 235 1.64 0.55 -17.15
N LEU A 236 0.82 1.60 -17.17
CA LEU A 236 0.58 2.41 -18.38
C LEU A 236 1.80 3.24 -18.80
N ASP A 237 2.74 3.51 -17.88
CA ASP A 237 3.91 4.34 -18.13
C ASP A 237 5.12 3.58 -18.71
N PHE A 238 5.10 2.24 -18.68
CA PHE A 238 6.13 1.41 -19.32
C PHE A 238 6.18 1.55 -20.86
N ASN A 239 5.12 2.08 -21.47
CA ASN A 239 5.00 2.25 -22.92
C ASN A 239 5.53 3.61 -23.45
N CYS A 240 6.36 4.32 -22.69
CA CYS A 240 6.74 5.72 -23.00
C CYS A 240 8.00 5.90 -23.87
N GLY A 241 8.61 4.83 -24.39
CA GLY A 241 9.72 4.91 -25.36
C GLY A 241 11.05 5.47 -24.80
N HIS A 242 11.15 5.62 -23.48
CA HIS A 242 12.38 6.05 -22.79
C HIS A 242 13.43 4.93 -22.75
N SER A 243 14.69 5.31 -22.54
CA SER A 243 15.71 4.34 -22.16
C SER A 243 15.33 3.68 -20.82
N ARG A 244 15.73 2.42 -20.61
CA ARG A 244 15.35 1.67 -19.41
C ARG A 244 15.80 2.33 -18.11
N GLN A 245 16.96 2.98 -18.11
CA GLN A 245 17.48 3.71 -16.95
C GLN A 245 16.69 4.99 -16.67
N ALA A 246 16.33 5.77 -17.69
CA ALA A 246 15.51 6.97 -17.52
C ALA A 246 14.10 6.60 -17.03
N LEU A 247 13.52 5.54 -17.59
CA LEU A 247 12.23 5.01 -17.14
C LEU A 247 12.27 4.60 -15.66
N GLU A 248 13.31 3.88 -15.24
CA GLU A 248 13.49 3.48 -13.83
C GLU A 248 13.51 4.70 -12.89
N GLU A 249 14.27 5.73 -13.24
CA GLU A 249 14.39 6.95 -12.45
C GLU A 249 13.08 7.73 -12.38
N ASP A 250 12.39 7.90 -13.51
CA ASP A 250 11.10 8.58 -13.58
C ASP A 250 10.04 7.85 -12.75
N LEU A 251 9.94 6.52 -12.90
CA LEU A 251 9.01 5.70 -12.14
C LEU A 251 9.33 5.75 -10.64
N ARG A 252 10.61 5.69 -10.26
CA ARG A 252 11.04 5.80 -8.86
C ARG A 252 10.65 7.16 -8.27
N ASN A 253 10.98 8.26 -8.95
CA ASN A 253 10.67 9.61 -8.48
C ASN A 253 9.15 9.82 -8.35
N TRP A 254 8.38 9.37 -9.34
CA TRP A 254 6.93 9.44 -9.31
C TRP A 254 6.31 8.58 -8.20
N THR A 255 6.81 7.35 -8.02
CA THR A 255 6.37 6.41 -6.97
C THR A 255 6.58 7.02 -5.58
N VAL A 256 7.79 7.53 -5.32
CA VAL A 256 8.13 8.17 -4.04
C VAL A 256 7.28 9.42 -3.80
N GLY A 257 7.13 10.28 -4.81
CA GLY A 257 6.32 11.50 -4.73
C GLY A 257 4.84 11.19 -4.45
N SER A 258 4.30 10.17 -5.12
CA SER A 258 2.91 9.75 -4.97
C SER A 258 2.63 9.15 -3.59
N ILE A 259 3.45 8.23 -3.09
CA ILE A 259 3.30 7.69 -1.72
C ILE A 259 3.39 8.82 -0.68
N THR A 260 4.33 9.75 -0.87
CA THR A 260 4.50 10.92 0.02
C THR A 260 3.28 11.84 0.03
N ARG A 261 2.57 11.95 -1.10
CA ARG A 261 1.37 12.79 -1.25
C ARG A 261 0.12 12.12 -0.72
N ILE A 262 -0.09 10.84 -1.04
CA ILE A 262 -1.27 10.07 -0.66
C ILE A 262 -1.30 9.82 0.86
N ARG A 263 -0.18 9.46 1.48
CA ARG A 263 -0.04 9.26 2.94
C ARG A 263 -1.07 8.31 3.57
N ASN A 264 -1.59 7.35 2.80
CA ASN A 264 -2.56 6.39 3.27
C ASN A 264 -1.85 5.11 3.77
N PHE A 265 -2.11 4.72 5.03
CA PHE A 265 -1.48 3.56 5.66
C PHE A 265 -1.85 2.25 4.97
N TYR A 266 -3.14 2.01 4.72
CA TYR A 266 -3.62 0.77 4.11
C TYR A 266 -3.15 0.60 2.66
N PHE A 267 -3.01 1.70 1.92
CA PHE A 267 -2.35 1.72 0.61
C PHE A 267 -0.89 1.26 0.71
N PHE A 268 -0.12 1.86 1.61
CA PHE A 268 1.28 1.48 1.82
C PHE A 268 1.41 0.00 2.22
N GLU A 269 0.57 -0.45 3.16
CA GLU A 269 0.51 -1.84 3.58
C GLU A 269 0.20 -2.79 2.42
N THR A 270 -0.75 -2.43 1.56
CA THR A 270 -1.11 -3.24 0.37
C THR A 270 0.09 -3.41 -0.55
N LEU A 271 0.87 -2.36 -0.79
CA LEU A 271 2.08 -2.42 -1.61
C LEU A 271 3.17 -3.30 -0.97
N VAL A 272 3.33 -3.27 0.36
CA VAL A 272 4.29 -4.13 1.06
C VAL A 272 3.89 -5.60 0.90
N ARG A 273 2.62 -5.94 1.13
CA ARG A 273 2.12 -7.32 0.96
C ARG A 273 2.26 -7.81 -0.49
N LEU A 274 2.00 -6.94 -1.45
CA LEU A 274 2.25 -7.20 -2.88
C LEU A 274 3.69 -7.61 -3.18
N LEU A 275 4.68 -6.92 -2.59
CA LEU A 275 6.09 -7.23 -2.83
C LEU A 275 6.59 -8.50 -2.12
N LEU A 276 5.86 -8.95 -1.10
CA LEU A 276 6.15 -10.22 -0.43
C LEU A 276 5.73 -11.42 -1.29
N GLU A 277 4.80 -11.25 -2.24
CA GLU A 277 4.47 -12.30 -3.21
C GLU A 277 5.62 -12.62 -4.16
N ALA A 278 5.71 -13.88 -4.57
CA ALA A 278 6.73 -14.34 -5.52
C ALA A 278 6.62 -13.65 -6.89
N THR A 279 5.41 -13.33 -7.33
CA THR A 279 5.12 -12.64 -8.59
C THR A 279 4.12 -11.52 -8.37
N LEU A 280 4.34 -10.34 -8.95
CA LEU A 280 3.37 -9.27 -8.87
C LEU A 280 2.12 -9.61 -9.72
N PRO A 281 0.90 -9.26 -9.29
CA PRO A 281 -0.34 -9.48 -10.02
C PRO A 281 -0.51 -8.48 -11.18
N VAL A 282 0.57 -8.18 -11.90
CA VAL A 282 0.63 -7.27 -13.06
C VAL A 282 1.09 -7.99 -14.32
N THR A 283 1.29 -9.31 -14.27
CA THR A 283 1.80 -10.11 -15.40
C THR A 283 0.91 -10.08 -16.63
N SER A 284 -0.38 -9.77 -16.47
CA SER A 284 -1.31 -9.52 -17.57
C SER A 284 -1.12 -8.14 -18.23
N LEU A 285 -0.49 -7.20 -17.52
CA LEU A 285 -0.22 -5.82 -17.93
C LEU A 285 1.24 -5.51 -18.24
N LEU A 286 2.20 -6.37 -17.88
CA LEU A 286 3.63 -6.14 -18.03
C LEU A 286 4.33 -7.42 -18.49
N SER A 287 5.41 -7.27 -19.24
CA SER A 287 6.32 -8.39 -19.51
C SER A 287 7.07 -8.78 -18.22
N THR A 288 7.66 -9.98 -18.18
CA THR A 288 8.48 -10.41 -17.02
C THR A 288 9.60 -9.42 -16.71
N ASP A 289 10.25 -8.87 -17.74
CA ASP A 289 11.32 -7.90 -17.56
C ASP A 289 10.81 -6.57 -16.99
N ASP A 290 9.63 -6.13 -17.44
CA ASP A 290 9.01 -4.89 -16.93
C ASP A 290 8.46 -5.09 -15.51
N GLU A 291 7.93 -6.26 -15.18
CA GLU A 291 7.50 -6.63 -13.84
C GLU A 291 8.69 -6.63 -12.86
N ALA A 292 9.84 -7.18 -13.26
CA ALA A 292 11.06 -7.13 -12.46
C ALA A 292 11.53 -5.69 -12.21
N LEU A 293 11.43 -4.81 -13.22
CA LEU A 293 11.73 -3.39 -13.06
C LEU A 293 10.73 -2.70 -12.12
N LEU A 294 9.43 -2.98 -12.26
CA LEU A 294 8.40 -2.44 -11.35
C LEU A 294 8.64 -2.88 -9.92
N ARG A 295 8.91 -4.17 -9.68
CA ARG A 295 9.24 -4.72 -8.36
C ARG A 295 10.44 -4.01 -7.75
N LYS A 296 11.47 -3.75 -8.55
CA LYS A 296 12.64 -2.98 -8.14
C LYS A 296 12.28 -1.55 -7.74
N VAL A 297 11.52 -0.83 -8.58
CA VAL A 297 11.07 0.55 -8.29
C VAL A 297 10.24 0.63 -7.00
N LEU A 298 9.31 -0.30 -6.82
CA LEU A 298 8.47 -0.38 -5.62
C LEU A 298 9.32 -0.71 -4.38
N SER A 299 10.28 -1.64 -4.49
CA SER A 299 11.19 -1.99 -3.38
C SER A 299 12.02 -0.79 -2.94
N ASP A 300 12.59 -0.04 -3.90
CA ASP A 300 13.34 1.18 -3.63
C ASP A 300 12.46 2.20 -2.88
N ALA A 301 11.23 2.42 -3.34
CA ALA A 301 10.33 3.36 -2.68
C ALA A 301 9.92 2.93 -1.26
N LEU A 302 9.62 1.65 -1.02
CA LEU A 302 9.11 1.17 0.26
C LEU A 302 10.20 0.94 1.32
N ILE A 303 11.44 0.64 0.90
CA ILE A 303 12.57 0.34 1.78
C ILE A 303 13.43 1.59 2.04
N LEU A 304 13.80 2.33 0.99
CA LEU A 304 14.80 3.40 1.12
C LEU A 304 14.22 4.69 1.71
N VAL A 305 12.90 4.90 1.63
CA VAL A 305 12.26 6.16 2.02
C VAL A 305 11.65 6.06 3.41
N ASP A 306 12.02 6.98 4.31
CA ASP A 306 11.40 7.13 5.63
C ASP A 306 10.14 8.01 5.54
N TYR A 307 8.99 7.39 5.31
CA TYR A 307 7.71 8.10 5.24
C TYR A 307 7.21 8.53 6.62
N SER A 308 7.03 9.84 6.81
CA SER A 308 6.64 10.38 8.11
C SER A 308 5.27 9.92 8.62
N PHE A 309 4.35 9.50 7.74
CA PHE A 309 3.02 9.00 8.13
C PHE A 309 3.05 7.60 8.74
N LEU A 310 4.18 6.88 8.61
CA LEU A 310 4.40 5.58 9.25
C LEU A 310 4.95 5.72 10.68
N LYS A 311 5.20 6.94 11.15
CA LYS A 311 5.71 7.17 12.50
C LYS A 311 4.56 6.97 13.51
N PRO A 312 4.78 6.23 14.61
CA PRO A 312 3.70 5.86 15.54
C PRO A 312 3.02 7.08 16.17
N GLU A 313 3.79 8.16 16.36
CA GLU A 313 3.34 9.47 16.85
C GLU A 313 2.22 10.09 15.99
N LYS A 314 2.16 9.74 14.69
CA LYS A 314 1.14 10.21 13.75
C LYS A 314 0.05 9.18 13.46
N ALA A 315 0.19 7.94 13.96
CA ALA A 315 -0.71 6.83 13.71
C ALA A 315 -1.72 6.62 14.86
N ILE A 316 -2.18 7.72 15.48
CA ILE A 316 -3.01 7.70 16.71
C ILE A 316 -4.35 6.95 16.51
N ASN A 317 -4.84 6.87 15.28
CA ASN A 317 -6.12 6.27 14.92
C ASN A 317 -6.03 4.79 14.48
N LEU A 318 -4.84 4.18 14.50
CA LEU A 318 -4.62 2.79 14.11
C LEU A 318 -4.33 1.92 15.34
N PRO A 319 -4.81 0.66 15.38
CA PRO A 319 -4.40 -0.28 16.40
C PRO A 319 -2.87 -0.44 16.42
N ALA A 320 -2.27 -0.40 17.61
CA ALA A 320 -0.82 -0.51 17.76
C ALA A 320 -0.27 -1.82 17.17
N GLU A 321 -1.04 -2.90 17.30
CA GLU A 321 -0.74 -4.21 16.73
C GLU A 321 -0.67 -4.17 15.19
N HIS A 322 -1.60 -3.48 14.53
CA HIS A 322 -1.63 -3.36 13.07
C HIS A 322 -0.39 -2.62 12.53
N THR A 323 0.03 -1.56 13.23
CA THR A 323 1.26 -0.83 12.91
C THR A 323 2.50 -1.68 13.10
N ALA A 324 2.52 -2.52 14.15
CA ALA A 324 3.62 -3.43 14.41
C ALA A 324 3.72 -4.55 13.38
N PHE A 325 2.61 -5.16 12.97
CA PHE A 325 2.61 -6.18 11.91
C PHE A 325 3.11 -5.61 10.58
N LEU A 326 2.74 -4.37 10.22
CA LEU A 326 3.34 -3.71 9.05
C LEU A 326 4.86 -3.53 9.21
N ALA A 327 5.34 -3.13 10.38
CA ALA A 327 6.77 -3.00 10.64
C ALA A 327 7.52 -4.34 10.45
N VAL A 328 6.94 -5.46 10.91
CA VAL A 328 7.47 -6.81 10.69
C VAL A 328 7.45 -7.17 9.21
N LYS A 329 6.35 -6.92 8.48
CA LYS A 329 6.27 -7.14 7.02
C LYS A 329 7.34 -6.35 6.26
N ARG A 330 7.58 -5.09 6.63
CA ARG A 330 8.66 -4.27 6.05
C ARG A 330 10.04 -4.83 6.33
N LEU A 331 10.28 -5.37 7.53
CA LEU A 331 11.52 -6.03 7.88
C LEU A 331 11.75 -7.27 7.00
N ILE A 332 10.74 -8.11 6.83
CA ILE A 332 10.80 -9.30 5.95
C ILE A 332 11.10 -8.86 4.51
N LEU A 333 10.34 -7.88 4.00
CA LEU A 333 10.56 -7.33 2.65
C LEU A 333 12.00 -6.84 2.48
N THR A 334 12.53 -6.12 3.46
CA THR A 334 13.90 -5.60 3.41
C THR A 334 14.92 -6.73 3.40
N TYR A 335 14.74 -7.74 4.25
CA TYR A 335 15.60 -8.92 4.27
C TYR A 335 15.59 -9.65 2.91
N GLU A 336 14.41 -9.98 2.39
CA GLU A 336 14.28 -10.71 1.12
C GLU A 336 14.87 -9.93 -0.06
N ALA A 337 14.62 -8.62 -0.13
CA ALA A 337 15.15 -7.77 -1.18
C ALA A 337 16.69 -7.63 -1.08
N THR A 338 17.25 -7.48 0.14
CA THR A 338 18.70 -7.45 0.34
C THR A 338 19.36 -8.76 -0.09
N GLU A 339 18.81 -9.92 0.30
CA GLU A 339 19.35 -11.22 -0.11
C GLU A 339 19.24 -11.43 -1.63
N PHE A 340 18.13 -11.00 -2.24
CA PHE A 340 17.96 -11.04 -3.69
C PHE A 340 19.08 -10.28 -4.40
N TYR A 341 19.29 -9.01 -4.08
CA TYR A 341 20.31 -8.20 -4.77
C TYR A 341 21.74 -8.65 -4.46
N ARG A 342 22.01 -9.16 -3.24
CA ARG A 342 23.32 -9.75 -2.91
C ARG A 342 23.62 -10.96 -3.78
N LYS A 343 22.65 -11.85 -3.98
CA LYS A 343 22.81 -13.06 -4.82
C LYS A 343 22.98 -12.72 -6.31
N HIS A 344 22.42 -11.61 -6.77
CA HIS A 344 22.47 -11.17 -8.16
C HIS A 344 23.58 -10.13 -8.44
N GLY A 345 24.51 -9.92 -7.50
CA GLY A 345 25.70 -9.09 -7.69
C GLY A 345 25.50 -7.58 -7.53
N ASP A 346 24.30 -7.09 -7.24
CA ASP A 346 24.06 -5.65 -6.97
C ASP A 346 24.31 -5.32 -5.49
N GLN A 347 25.60 -5.32 -5.13
CA GLN A 347 26.04 -5.06 -3.75
C GLN A 347 25.67 -3.65 -3.28
N ASN A 348 25.69 -2.66 -4.17
CA ASN A 348 25.37 -1.27 -3.83
C ASN A 348 23.92 -1.13 -3.33
N ARG A 349 22.96 -1.76 -4.01
CA ARG A 349 21.56 -1.75 -3.56
C ARG A 349 21.39 -2.57 -2.29
N ALA A 350 22.01 -3.73 -2.18
CA ALA A 350 21.96 -4.55 -0.97
C ALA A 350 22.46 -3.78 0.27
N ILE A 351 23.58 -3.06 0.16
CA ILE A 351 24.12 -2.18 1.20
C ILE A 351 23.18 -1.02 1.49
N SER A 352 22.60 -0.40 0.46
CA SER A 352 21.67 0.72 0.62
C SER A 352 20.42 0.32 1.42
N TYR A 353 19.87 -0.87 1.15
CA TYR A 353 18.73 -1.41 1.91
C TYR A 353 19.08 -1.71 3.37
N LEU A 354 20.27 -2.29 3.62
CA LEU A 354 20.76 -2.54 4.97
C LEU A 354 20.93 -1.24 5.77
N ASN A 355 21.49 -0.20 5.13
CA ASN A 355 21.67 1.11 5.73
C ASN A 355 20.33 1.80 6.00
N ALA A 356 19.37 1.71 5.08
CA ALA A 356 18.03 2.23 5.25
C ALA A 356 17.31 1.56 6.44
N PHE A 357 17.39 0.24 6.55
CA PHE A 357 16.85 -0.47 7.71
C PHE A 357 17.48 0.00 9.03
N SER A 358 18.81 0.03 9.08
CA SER A 358 19.58 0.37 10.29
C SER A 358 19.31 1.79 10.77
N SER A 359 19.03 2.72 9.84
CA SER A 359 18.69 4.12 10.15
C SER A 359 17.20 4.36 10.38
N SER A 360 16.34 3.39 10.06
CA SER A 360 14.89 3.50 10.23
C SER A 360 14.43 3.30 11.68
N LEU A 361 13.20 3.73 11.98
CA LEU A 361 12.55 3.46 13.26
C LEU A 361 11.97 2.05 13.39
N VAL A 362 11.97 1.24 12.32
CA VAL A 362 11.29 -0.07 12.25
C VAL A 362 11.76 -0.99 13.38
N SER A 363 13.07 -1.13 13.57
CA SER A 363 13.65 -1.97 14.62
C SER A 363 13.18 -1.53 16.03
N SER A 364 13.26 -0.23 16.31
CA SER A 364 12.86 0.33 17.61
C SER A 364 11.36 0.19 17.89
N GLN A 365 10.52 0.27 16.84
CA GLN A 365 9.08 0.09 16.94
C GLN A 365 8.74 -1.36 17.30
N ILE A 366 9.34 -2.32 16.58
CA ILE A 366 9.11 -3.74 16.83
C ILE A 366 9.62 -4.13 18.22
N ILE A 367 10.82 -3.70 18.62
CA ILE A 367 11.35 -3.99 19.97
C ILE A 367 10.41 -3.47 21.06
N ARG A 368 9.91 -2.23 20.92
CA ARG A 368 8.97 -1.65 21.89
C ARG A 368 7.68 -2.45 21.98
N TRP A 369 7.14 -2.86 20.83
CA TRP A 369 5.92 -3.65 20.76
C TRP A 369 6.09 -5.05 21.35
N VAL A 370 7.15 -5.78 21.00
CA VAL A 370 7.46 -7.10 21.58
C VAL A 370 7.58 -7.01 23.10
N LYS A 371 8.32 -6.01 23.62
CA LYS A 371 8.46 -5.80 25.07
C LYS A 371 7.14 -5.50 25.77
N SER A 372 6.19 -4.86 25.09
CA SER A 372 4.87 -4.57 25.68
C SER A 372 3.99 -5.81 25.86
N GLN A 373 4.32 -6.92 25.20
CA GLN A 373 3.60 -8.19 25.30
C GLN A 373 4.21 -9.14 26.35
N MET A 374 5.44 -8.88 26.81
CA MET A 374 6.15 -9.78 27.72
C MET A 374 5.89 -9.45 29.19
N PRO A 375 5.76 -10.46 30.07
CA PRO A 375 5.75 -10.26 31.52
C PRO A 375 7.09 -9.68 32.01
N SER A 376 7.07 -8.83 33.03
CA SER A 376 8.23 -8.04 33.50
C SER A 376 9.46 -8.84 33.98
N ASN A 377 9.39 -10.18 34.01
CA ASN A 377 10.45 -11.09 34.49
C ASN A 377 11.08 -11.96 33.40
N GLU A 378 10.62 -11.89 32.14
CA GLU A 378 11.22 -12.65 31.02
C GLU A 378 12.22 -11.77 30.26
N ASN A 379 13.51 -12.06 30.40
CA ASN A 379 14.57 -11.37 29.68
C ASN A 379 14.80 -12.06 28.34
N LEU A 380 14.15 -11.57 27.29
CA LEU A 380 14.54 -11.88 25.93
C LEU A 380 15.99 -11.38 25.71
N ASN A 381 16.86 -12.26 25.21
CA ASN A 381 18.28 -11.96 25.00
C ASN A 381 18.47 -10.63 24.25
N HIS A 382 19.53 -9.90 24.61
CA HIS A 382 19.91 -8.68 23.91
C HIS A 382 20.10 -8.96 22.41
N LEU A 383 19.56 -8.06 21.58
CA LEU A 383 19.73 -8.10 20.13
C LEU A 383 21.20 -7.81 19.80
N ASN A 384 21.96 -8.86 19.50
CA ASN A 384 23.38 -8.76 19.13
C ASN A 384 23.54 -8.62 17.61
N GLY A 385 23.11 -7.50 17.05
CA GLY A 385 23.30 -7.22 15.63
C GLY A 385 22.31 -6.21 15.05
N SER A 386 22.72 -5.53 13.99
CA SER A 386 21.91 -4.55 13.25
C SER A 386 21.34 -5.09 11.94
N SER A 387 21.63 -6.34 11.56
CA SER A 387 21.18 -6.89 10.28
C SER A 387 19.71 -7.35 10.34
N PRO A 388 18.94 -7.21 9.24
CA PRO A 388 17.58 -7.74 9.16
C PRO A 388 17.48 -9.23 9.49
N LYS A 389 18.48 -10.04 9.08
CA LYS A 389 18.54 -11.48 9.35
C LYS A 389 18.57 -11.79 10.85
N VAL A 390 19.51 -11.18 11.57
CA VAL A 390 19.65 -11.38 13.03
C VAL A 390 18.40 -10.89 13.77
N PHE A 391 17.79 -9.81 13.28
CA PHE A 391 16.55 -9.30 13.83
C PHE A 391 15.38 -10.28 13.64
N LEU A 392 15.24 -10.90 12.47
CA LEU A 392 14.22 -11.91 12.22
C LEU A 392 14.43 -13.17 13.09
N GLU A 393 15.67 -13.61 13.30
CA GLU A 393 15.99 -14.72 14.21
C GLU A 393 15.63 -14.41 15.66
N TRP A 394 15.84 -13.17 16.10
CA TRP A 394 15.41 -12.70 17.41
C TRP A 394 13.88 -12.70 17.55
N LEU A 395 13.17 -12.30 16.49
CA LEU A 395 11.70 -12.35 16.46
C LEU A 395 11.14 -13.77 16.51
N LEU A 396 11.78 -14.73 15.84
CA LEU A 396 11.40 -16.15 15.93
C LEU A 396 11.53 -16.66 17.37
N LYS A 397 12.63 -16.33 18.06
CA LYS A 397 12.82 -16.69 19.48
C LYS A 397 11.80 -16.03 20.40
N ALA A 398 11.41 -14.79 20.12
CA ALA A 398 10.37 -14.09 20.88
C ALA A 398 9.00 -14.78 20.74
N GLU A 399 8.70 -15.29 19.54
CA GLU A 399 7.47 -16.04 19.30
C GLU A 399 7.45 -17.43 19.94
N ASP A 400 8.60 -18.12 19.96
CA ASP A 400 8.76 -19.38 20.71
C ASP A 400 8.54 -19.19 22.23
N GLN A 401 8.67 -17.95 22.73
CA GLN A 401 8.36 -17.55 24.11
C GLN A 401 6.92 -17.07 24.29
N GLY A 402 6.05 -17.20 23.29
CA GLY A 402 4.63 -16.89 23.38
C GLY A 402 4.25 -15.47 22.97
N VAL A 403 5.17 -14.65 22.44
CA VAL A 403 4.83 -13.34 21.88
C VAL A 403 4.21 -13.52 20.49
N ARG A 404 3.06 -12.90 20.24
CA ARG A 404 2.49 -12.88 18.90
C ARG A 404 3.27 -11.89 18.04
N VAL A 405 4.14 -12.40 17.17
CA VAL A 405 4.97 -11.58 16.27
C VAL A 405 4.54 -11.71 14.81
N PHE A 406 4.30 -12.95 14.37
CA PHE A 406 3.90 -13.23 13.00
C PHE A 406 2.39 -13.45 12.95
N ASP A 407 1.68 -12.63 12.17
CA ASP A 407 0.27 -12.85 11.90
C ASP A 407 0.09 -13.99 10.87
N ASN A 408 -1.15 -14.40 10.63
CA ASN A 408 -1.46 -15.46 9.68
C ASN A 408 -0.98 -15.13 8.24
N THR A 409 -0.84 -13.84 7.92
CA THR A 409 -0.48 -13.38 6.58
C THR A 409 0.99 -13.58 6.24
N ILE A 410 1.87 -13.64 7.26
CA ILE A 410 3.32 -13.83 7.06
C ILE A 410 3.82 -15.21 7.48
N SER A 411 2.92 -16.18 7.70
CA SER A 411 3.25 -17.55 8.08
C SER A 411 4.15 -18.27 7.05
N ASN A 412 3.90 -18.06 5.75
CA ASN A 412 4.73 -18.64 4.69
C ASN A 412 6.17 -18.08 4.71
N HIS A 413 6.31 -16.77 4.94
CA HIS A 413 7.62 -16.13 5.07
C HIS A 413 8.34 -16.59 6.33
N ARG A 414 7.62 -16.74 7.45
CA ARG A 414 8.16 -17.31 8.68
C ARG A 414 8.77 -18.69 8.43
N ALA A 415 8.04 -19.59 7.75
CA ALA A 415 8.54 -20.92 7.43
C ALA A 415 9.82 -20.86 6.58
N LYS A 416 9.86 -19.99 5.58
CA LYS A 416 11.04 -19.74 4.75
C LYS A 416 12.24 -19.22 5.56
N ILE A 417 12.02 -18.27 6.47
CA ILE A 417 13.06 -17.73 7.36
C ILE A 417 13.60 -18.83 8.27
N VAL A 418 12.74 -19.64 8.89
CA VAL A 418 13.16 -20.78 9.72
C VAL A 418 14.06 -21.74 8.92
N LEU A 419 13.69 -22.05 7.68
CA LEU A 419 14.50 -22.89 6.80
C LEU A 419 15.86 -22.25 6.49
N ASP A 420 15.91 -20.96 6.19
CA ASP A 420 17.16 -20.27 5.87
C ASP A 420 18.08 -20.12 7.09
N THR A 421 17.55 -19.95 8.29
CA THR A 421 18.32 -19.98 9.55
C THR A 421 18.87 -21.38 9.82
N SER A 422 18.09 -22.44 9.57
CA SER A 422 18.55 -23.83 9.76
C SER A 422 19.72 -24.21 8.82
N LYS A 423 19.74 -23.66 7.59
CA LYS A 423 20.86 -23.84 6.66
C LYS A 423 22.13 -23.17 7.18
N SER A 424 22.06 -21.97 7.77
CA SER A 424 23.26 -21.33 8.32
C SER A 424 23.86 -22.07 9.51
N VAL A 425 23.03 -22.70 10.36
CA VAL A 425 23.52 -23.50 11.50
C VAL A 425 24.20 -24.80 11.03
N LEU A 426 23.79 -25.35 9.88
CA LEU A 426 24.43 -26.55 9.31
C LEU A 426 25.86 -26.27 8.78
N PHE A 427 26.15 -25.03 8.38
CA PHE A 427 27.46 -24.61 7.91
C PHE A 427 28.37 -24.03 9.01
N GLU A 428 27.86 -23.82 10.24
CA GLU A 428 28.67 -23.44 11.41
C GLU A 428 29.43 -24.63 12.06
N GLY A 429 29.34 -25.82 11.46
CA GLY A 429 30.04 -27.03 11.91
C GLY A 429 31.52 -27.12 11.50
N ASP A 430 31.99 -26.27 10.58
CA ASP A 430 33.41 -26.16 10.26
C ASP A 430 33.95 -24.82 10.77
N LYS A 431 35.06 -24.91 11.53
CA LYS A 431 35.71 -23.81 12.23
C LYS A 431 35.86 -22.58 11.33
N VAL A 432 35.25 -21.47 11.73
CA VAL A 432 35.45 -20.17 11.10
C VAL A 432 36.85 -19.68 11.45
N ASP A 433 37.70 -19.61 10.43
CA ASP A 433 38.95 -18.86 10.43
C ASP A 433 38.58 -17.38 10.39
N ASP A 434 39.07 -16.60 11.35
CA ASP A 434 38.72 -15.20 11.62
C ASP A 434 39.24 -14.21 10.53
N ASP A 435 39.62 -14.70 9.35
CA ASP A 435 40.34 -13.94 8.31
C ASP A 435 39.56 -13.77 6.98
N LEU A 436 38.25 -14.09 6.95
CA LEU A 436 37.41 -13.97 5.74
C LEU A 436 36.46 -12.75 5.75
N LEU A 437 36.91 -11.63 6.31
CA LEU A 437 36.37 -10.32 5.95
C LEU A 437 37.14 -9.80 4.73
N PHE A 438 36.40 -9.40 3.68
CA PHE A 438 36.86 -8.92 2.36
C PHE A 438 37.10 -9.98 1.28
N TYR A 439 36.01 -10.47 0.69
CA TYR A 439 36.08 -10.99 -0.69
C TYR A 439 36.13 -9.80 -1.66
N ILE A 440 37.33 -9.32 -1.99
CA ILE A 440 37.54 -8.45 -3.14
C ILE A 440 37.73 -9.38 -4.34
N ASP A 441 36.71 -9.44 -5.20
CA ASP A 441 36.82 -10.08 -6.50
C ASP A 441 37.88 -9.36 -7.33
N LYS A 442 39.03 -10.01 -7.52
CA LYS A 442 40.02 -9.65 -8.53
C LYS A 442 40.07 -10.75 -9.55
N GLN A 443 39.13 -10.74 -10.49
CA GLN A 443 39.30 -11.49 -11.73
C GLN A 443 38.87 -10.66 -12.94
N GLY A 444 39.88 -10.16 -13.65
CA GLY A 444 39.66 -9.42 -14.89
C GLY A 444 40.92 -8.83 -15.53
N GLU A 445 42.05 -9.55 -15.55
CA GLU A 445 43.12 -9.26 -16.51
C GLU A 445 43.60 -10.56 -17.15
N ASN A 446 43.28 -10.74 -18.43
CA ASN A 446 44.18 -11.28 -19.45
C ASN A 446 43.73 -10.77 -20.84
N GLU A 447 44.43 -9.72 -21.26
CA GLU A 447 44.93 -9.39 -22.59
C GLU A 447 43.99 -9.44 -23.82
N ASN A 448 43.68 -8.27 -24.38
CA ASN A 448 44.37 -7.76 -25.58
C ASN A 448 43.86 -6.38 -26.03
N GLY A 449 44.76 -5.40 -26.11
CA GLY A 449 44.75 -4.37 -27.16
C GLY A 449 44.30 -2.94 -26.83
N ARG A 450 45.30 -2.06 -26.74
CA ARG A 450 45.35 -0.62 -27.09
C ARG A 450 45.31 0.42 -25.96
N GLU A 451 46.27 1.34 -26.11
CA GLU A 451 46.67 2.46 -25.26
C GLU A 451 45.56 3.53 -25.15
N GLU A 452 45.33 4.05 -23.94
CA GLU A 452 45.68 5.43 -23.52
C GLU A 452 44.95 5.79 -22.20
N ASP A 453 45.63 6.62 -21.41
CA ASP A 453 45.17 7.40 -20.25
C ASP A 453 45.07 6.72 -18.86
N LYS A 454 46.23 6.66 -18.17
CA LYS A 454 46.40 6.28 -16.76
C LYS A 454 46.87 7.48 -15.92
N THR A 455 45.97 8.36 -15.47
CA THR A 455 46.26 9.24 -14.32
C THR A 455 45.00 9.73 -13.60
N MET A 456 44.33 8.88 -12.81
CA MET A 456 43.49 9.37 -11.70
C MET A 456 43.26 8.38 -10.55
N ASP A 457 43.50 7.08 -10.76
CA ASP A 457 43.03 6.04 -9.82
C ASP A 457 44.04 5.60 -8.74
N LYS A 458 45.27 6.15 -8.75
CA LYS A 458 46.31 5.83 -7.73
C LYS A 458 46.23 6.69 -6.47
N SER A 459 45.49 7.81 -6.50
CA SER A 459 45.46 8.79 -5.41
C SER A 459 44.57 8.35 -4.24
N VAL A 460 43.42 7.73 -4.52
CA VAL A 460 42.43 7.34 -3.50
C VAL A 460 42.88 6.09 -2.73
N ASN A 461 43.53 5.15 -3.42
CA ASN A 461 44.08 3.94 -2.79
C ASN A 461 45.27 4.24 -1.86
N ALA A 462 46.08 5.26 -2.14
CA ALA A 462 47.18 5.66 -1.25
C ALA A 462 46.67 6.34 0.04
N ALA A 463 45.55 7.07 -0.03
CA ALA A 463 44.95 7.70 1.13
C ALA A 463 44.32 6.68 2.10
N LEU A 464 43.67 5.63 1.59
CA LEU A 464 43.08 4.57 2.42
C LEU A 464 44.13 3.70 3.13
N VAL A 465 45.25 3.40 2.46
CA VAL A 465 46.37 2.64 3.06
C VAL A 465 47.09 3.46 4.14
N SER A 466 47.18 4.79 3.99
CA SER A 466 47.75 5.70 4.99
C SER A 466 46.92 5.79 6.28
N VAL A 467 45.58 5.76 6.16
CA VAL A 467 44.67 5.80 7.32
C VAL A 467 44.65 4.46 8.06
N ALA A 468 44.76 3.33 7.37
CA ALA A 468 44.83 2.01 8.00
C ALA A 468 46.12 1.79 8.81
N HIS A 469 47.24 2.38 8.39
CA HIS A 469 48.51 2.30 9.12
C HIS A 469 48.59 3.20 10.36
N THR A 470 47.73 4.23 10.47
CA THR A 470 47.72 5.12 11.64
C THR A 470 46.84 4.61 12.79
N MET A 471 45.98 3.62 12.56
CA MET A 471 45.12 3.03 13.60
C MET A 471 45.67 1.75 14.25
N SER A 472 46.75 1.17 13.72
CA SER A 472 47.33 -0.10 14.21
C SER A 472 48.54 0.04 15.14
N THR A 473 48.94 1.26 15.52
CA THR A 473 50.06 1.46 16.45
C THR A 473 49.69 2.38 17.61
N THR A 474 48.97 1.85 18.61
CA THR A 474 49.04 2.38 20.00
C THR A 474 48.55 1.36 21.03
N GLU A 475 49.43 0.42 21.40
CA GLU A 475 49.49 -0.29 22.69
C GLU A 475 50.98 -0.71 22.82
N ASN A 476 51.78 -0.56 23.87
CA ASN A 476 51.65 -0.21 25.28
C ASN A 476 53.03 0.31 25.77
N SER A 477 53.10 1.30 26.66
CA SER A 477 54.08 1.31 27.78
C SER A 477 53.83 2.48 28.76
N SER A 478 54.33 2.29 29.98
CA SER A 478 53.76 2.71 31.25
C SER A 478 54.54 3.81 31.99
N VAL A 479 53.82 4.64 32.78
CA VAL A 479 54.18 5.20 34.12
C VAL A 479 55.26 6.31 34.24
N LYS A 480 54.88 7.54 34.67
CA LYS A 480 55.18 8.13 36.01
C LYS A 480 54.69 9.59 36.22
N LYS A 481 54.20 9.85 37.44
CA LYS A 481 53.74 11.10 38.10
C LYS A 481 54.71 12.30 38.02
N ARG A 482 54.16 13.54 37.95
CA ARG A 482 54.38 14.60 38.96
C ARG A 482 53.35 15.75 38.90
N SER A 483 53.10 16.29 40.08
CA SER A 483 52.06 17.22 40.55
C SER A 483 52.28 18.71 40.23
N ARG A 484 51.20 19.51 40.19
CA ARG A 484 50.95 20.63 41.16
C ARG A 484 49.56 21.26 41.02
N LYS A 485 48.94 21.53 42.17
CA LYS A 485 47.65 22.20 42.43
C LYS A 485 47.79 23.74 42.45
N ALA A 486 46.65 24.41 42.22
CA ALA A 486 46.14 25.68 42.81
C ALA A 486 45.57 26.60 41.70
N LYS A 487 44.46 27.33 41.81
CA LYS A 487 43.58 27.71 42.94
C LYS A 487 42.24 28.24 42.39
N LYS A 488 41.22 28.09 43.24
CA LYS A 488 39.84 28.64 43.25
C LYS A 488 39.57 30.01 42.61
N GLY A 489 38.34 30.19 42.11
CA GLY A 489 37.69 31.49 41.99
C GLY A 489 36.27 31.45 41.39
N ILE A 490 35.26 31.16 42.21
CA ILE A 490 33.82 31.34 41.90
C ILE A 490 33.49 32.84 41.92
N LYS A 491 32.76 33.36 40.92
CA LYS A 491 31.57 34.23 41.14
C LYS A 491 30.78 34.53 39.86
N ARG A 492 29.47 34.22 39.96
CA ARG A 492 28.34 34.69 39.15
C ARG A 492 28.33 36.23 39.03
N ARG A 493 27.85 36.76 37.90
CA ARG A 493 26.55 37.49 37.80
C ARG A 493 26.36 38.15 36.42
N THR A 494 25.21 37.81 35.83
CA THR A 494 24.21 38.73 35.27
C THR A 494 24.53 39.54 34.00
N LEU A 495 23.91 39.07 32.91
CA LEU A 495 23.44 39.81 31.74
C LEU A 495 22.31 40.79 32.11
N ILE A 496 22.44 42.06 31.71
CA ILE A 496 21.45 43.16 31.54
C ILE A 496 22.27 44.27 30.82
N LEU A 497 21.91 44.99 29.75
CA LEU A 497 20.70 45.21 28.94
C LEU A 497 21.13 45.95 27.63
N VAL A 498 20.26 45.93 26.61
CA VAL A 498 20.01 47.01 25.60
C VAL A 498 21.13 47.26 24.58
N SER A 499 20.88 47.03 23.28
CA SER A 499 19.90 47.78 22.46
C SER A 499 19.28 46.92 21.37
#